data_AF-A0A1G0M1R7-F1
#
_entry.id   AF-A0A1G0M1R7-F1
#
_cell.length_a   1.000
_cell.length_b   1.000
_cell.length_c   1.000
_cell.angle_alpha   90.00
_cell.angle_beta   90.00
_cell.angle_gamma   90.00
#
_symmetry.space_group_name_H-M   'P 1'
#
loop_
_entity.id
_entity.type
_entity.pdbx_description
1 polymer ?
#
loop_
_entity_poly.entity_id
_entity_poly.type
_entity_poly.pdbx_seq_one_letter_code
_entity_poly.pdbx_strand_id
1 'polypeptide(L)' 'MEFKNGLGDSAIQDVMTGYPEIGEILNRYEIGCVTCKVGICLLKDVVAIHGLTKESEAAIEKEINEYLDRKS' A
#
# COMPACT_ATOMS: atom_id res chain seq x y z
N MET A 1 2.68 -5.30 9.72
CA MET A 1 1.53 -4.97 8.87
C MET A 1 1.05 -6.23 8.19
N GLU A 2 -0.26 -6.42 8.16
CA GLU A 2 -0.92 -7.56 7.55
C GLU A 2 -2.03 -7.06 6.61
N PHE A 3 -1.70 -6.95 5.32
CA PHE A 3 -2.69 -6.63 4.30
C PHE A 3 -3.42 -7.91 3.87
N LYS A 4 -4.75 -7.85 3.80
CA LYS A 4 -5.61 -8.97 3.41
C LYS A 4 -5.26 -9.48 2.00
N ASN A 5 -5.65 -10.73 1.72
CA ASN A 5 -5.43 -11.41 0.44
C ASN A 5 -3.95 -11.52 0.01
N GLY A 6 -3.01 -11.41 0.95
CA GLY A 6 -1.58 -11.45 0.64
C GLY A 6 -1.08 -10.21 -0.11
N LEU A 7 -1.87 -9.13 -0.14
CA LEU A 7 -1.55 -7.93 -0.93
C LEU A 7 -0.24 -7.27 -0.50
N GLY A 8 0.16 -7.46 0.76
CA GLY A 8 1.42 -6.96 1.31
C GLY A 8 2.67 -7.53 0.63
N ASP A 9 2.57 -8.74 0.07
CA ASP A 9 3.64 -9.46 -0.63
C ASP A 9 3.59 -9.25 -2.15
N SER A 10 2.68 -8.40 -2.64
CA SER A 10 2.60 -8.03 -4.05
C SER A 10 3.46 -6.81 -4.34
N ALA A 11 3.97 -6.73 -5.57
CA ALA A 11 4.68 -5.54 -6.03
C ALA A 11 3.74 -4.34 -6.02
N ILE A 12 4.19 -3.20 -5.50
CA ILE A 12 3.36 -1.99 -5.36
C ILE A 12 2.75 -1.55 -6.69
N GLN A 13 3.49 -1.71 -7.80
CA GLN A 13 2.97 -1.36 -9.12
C GLN A 13 1.79 -2.26 -9.55
N ASP A 14 1.87 -3.56 -9.28
CA ASP A 14 0.79 -4.49 -9.57
C ASP A 14 -0.43 -4.18 -8.70
N VAL A 15 -0.21 -3.84 -7.42
CA VAL A 15 -1.27 -3.41 -6.51
C VAL A 15 -1.97 -2.16 -7.04
N MET A 16 -1.23 -1.10 -7.39
CA MET A 16 -1.84 0.14 -7.91
C MET A 16 -2.54 -0.05 -9.26
N THR A 17 -2.06 -0.99 -10.09
CA THR A 17 -2.68 -1.30 -11.37
C THR A 17 -3.97 -2.09 -11.20
N GLY A 18 -3.98 -3.08 -10.29
CA GLY A 18 -5.17 -3.89 -9.99
C GLY A 18 -6.19 -3.20 -9.11
N TYR A 19 -5.75 -2.23 -8.30
CA TYR A 19 -6.56 -1.49 -7.33
C TYR A 19 -6.20 0.01 -7.36
N PRO A 20 -6.70 0.78 -8.36
CA PRO A 20 -6.43 2.21 -8.47
C PRO A 20 -6.74 3.01 -7.19
N GLU A 21 -7.81 2.65 -6.48
CA GLU A 21 -8.20 3.26 -5.20
C GLU A 21 -7.16 3.05 -4.09
N ILE A 22 -6.43 1.94 -4.11
CA ILE A 22 -5.30 1.73 -3.19
C ILE A 22 -4.15 2.69 -3.54
N GLY A 23 -3.92 2.95 -4.83
CA GLY A 23 -3.00 4.00 -5.27
C GLY A 23 -3.38 5.37 -4.72
N GLU A 24 -4.67 5.71 -4.71
CA GLU A 24 -5.16 6.96 -4.11
C GLU A 24 -4.96 7.00 -2.59
N ILE A 25 -5.17 5.88 -1.88
CA ILE A 25 -4.87 5.77 -0.44
C ILE A 25 -3.39 6.08 -0.22
N LEU A 26 -2.49 5.40 -0.91
CA LEU A 26 -1.05 5.56 -0.77
C LEU A 26 -0.59 6.99 -1.07
N ASN A 27 -1.14 7.62 -2.12
CA ASN A 27 -0.78 8.98 -2.51
C ASN A 27 -1.10 10.03 -1.43
N ARG A 28 -2.14 9.81 -0.59
CA ARG A 28 -2.45 10.71 0.54
C ARG A 28 -1.36 10.73 1.62
N TYR A 29 -0.57 9.67 1.70
CA TYR A 29 0.56 9.54 2.61
C TYR A 29 1.90 9.80 1.90
N GLU A 30 1.86 10.42 0.70
CA GLU A 30 3.02 10.67 -0.15
C GLU A 30 3.79 9.40 -0.54
N ILE A 31 3.10 8.25 -0.54
CA ILE A 31 3.63 6.98 -0.99
C ILE A 31 3.28 6.79 -2.46
N GLY A 32 4.31 6.65 -3.30
CA GLY A 32 4.14 6.39 -4.73
C GLY A 32 5.21 5.47 -5.29
N CYS A 33 5.04 5.06 -6.55
CA CYS A 33 5.97 4.17 -7.26
C CYS A 33 7.37 4.77 -7.49
N VAL A 34 7.48 6.11 -7.42
CA VAL A 34 8.65 6.87 -7.90
C VAL A 34 9.94 6.60 -7.15
N THR A 35 9.88 6.20 -5.87
CA THR A 35 11.07 5.92 -5.07
C THR A 35 11.79 4.63 -5.50
N CYS A 36 11.08 3.67 -6.09
CA CYS A 36 11.65 2.41 -6.57
C CYS A 36 12.12 2.47 -8.04
N LYS A 37 11.63 3.42 -8.86
CA LYS A 37 11.80 3.52 -10.34
C LYS A 37 11.36 2.30 -11.17
N VAL A 38 11.31 1.11 -10.57
CA VAL A 38 10.97 -0.17 -11.21
C VAL A 38 9.62 -0.71 -10.69
N GLY A 39 9.15 -0.24 -9.54
CA GLY A 39 7.83 -0.62 -9.00
C GLY A 39 7.75 -2.04 -8.41
N ILE A 40 8.89 -2.70 -8.20
CA ILE A 40 8.99 -4.10 -7.75
C ILE A 40 9.02 -4.28 -6.23
N CYS A 41 9.15 -3.19 -5.47
CA CYS A 41 9.12 -3.26 -4.02
C CYS A 41 7.75 -3.78 -3.55
N LEU A 42 7.77 -4.61 -2.50
CA LEU A 42 6.55 -5.13 -1.91
C LEU A 42 5.77 -4.01 -1.23
N LEU A 43 4.44 -4.04 -1.30
CA LEU A 43 3.59 -3.02 -0.68
C LEU A 43 3.93 -2.80 0.79
N LYS A 44 4.10 -3.89 1.57
CA LYS A 44 4.43 -3.80 2.99
C LYS A 44 5.77 -3.13 3.26
N ASP A 45 6.75 -3.34 2.38
CA ASP A 45 8.09 -2.80 2.54
C ASP A 45 8.10 -1.31 2.18
N VAL A 46 7.39 -0.91 1.13
CA VAL A 46 7.28 0.50 0.74
C VAL A 46 6.65 1.32 1.87
N VAL A 47 5.56 0.83 2.46
CA VAL A 47 4.88 1.50 3.56
C VAL A 47 5.78 1.58 4.80
N ALA A 48 6.57 0.56 5.10
CA ALA A 48 7.46 0.54 6.26
C ALA A 48 8.73 1.42 6.09
N ILE A 49 9.26 1.56 4.87
CA ILE A 49 10.58 2.20 4.63
C ILE A 49 10.47 3.73 4.47
N HIS A 50 9.28 4.29 4.24
CA HIS A 50 9.10 5.74 4.01
C HIS A 50 9.25 6.62 5.26
N GLY A 51 9.72 6.06 6.39
CA GLY A 51 9.92 6.83 7.62
C GLY A 51 8.61 7.38 8.19
N LEU A 52 7.48 6.77 7.83
CA LEU A 52 6.17 7.09 8.35
C LEU A 52 6.13 6.82 9.85
N THR A 53 5.26 7.54 10.55
CA THR A 53 4.98 7.22 11.95
C THR A 53 4.25 5.86 12.00
N LYS A 54 4.35 5.16 13.12
CA LYS A 54 3.60 3.91 13.34
C LYS A 54 2.09 4.09 13.25
N GLU A 55 1.60 5.28 13.55
CA GLU A 55 0.19 5.64 13.37
C GLU A 55 -0.19 5.72 11.89
N SER A 56 0.64 6.36 11.06
CA SER A 56 0.41 6.41 9.62
C SER A 56 0.48 5.03 8.95
N GLU A 57 1.46 4.19 9.32
CA GLU A 57 1.52 2.80 8.85
C GLU A 57 0.23 2.03 9.17
N ALA A 58 -0.25 2.13 10.42
CA ALA A 58 -1.47 1.46 10.86
C ALA A 58 -2.74 2.01 10.18
N ALA A 59 -2.79 3.32 9.92
CA ALA A 59 -3.89 3.95 9.20
C ALA A 59 -3.97 3.45 7.75
N ILE A 60 -2.83 3.36 7.05
CA ILE A 60 -2.76 2.82 5.68
C ILE A 60 -3.23 1.36 5.65
N GLU A 61 -2.72 0.53 6.58
CA GLU A 61 -3.12 -0.88 6.70
C GLU A 61 -4.63 -1.02 6.89
N LYS A 62 -5.19 -0.23 7.81
CA LYS A 62 -6.62 -0.22 8.09
C LYS A 62 -7.44 0.21 6.88
N GLU A 63 -7.10 1.33 6.25
CA GLU A 63 -7.85 1.85 5.09
C GLU A 63 -7.85 0.88 3.91
N ILE A 64 -6.71 0.24 3.63
CA ILE A 64 -6.59 -0.76 2.56
C ILE A 64 -7.42 -2.00 2.90
N ASN A 65 -7.34 -2.50 4.13
CA ASN A 65 -8.13 -3.67 4.54
C ASN A 65 -9.64 -3.39 4.50
N GLU A 66 -10.09 -2.21 4.94
CA GLU A 66 -11.49 -1.78 4.85
C GLU A 66 -11.96 -1.59 3.41
N TYR A 67 -11.08 -1.15 2.51
CA TYR A 67 -11.37 -1.12 1.07
C TYR A 67 -11.58 -2.54 0.51
N LEU A 68 -10.69 -3.48 0.85
CA LEU A 68 -10.78 -4.87 0.41
C LEU A 68 -12.07 -5.54 0.91
N ASP A 69 -12.47 -5.30 2.16
CA ASP A 69 -13.72 -5.83 2.74
C ASP A 69 -14.98 -5.31 2.06
N ARG A 70 -14.96 -4.07 1.55
CA ARG A 70 -16.09 -3.48 0.82
C ARG A 70 -16.23 -4.01 -0.61
N LYS A 71 -15.15 -4.55 -1.17
CA LYS A 71 -15.10 -5.13 -2.52
C LYS A 71 -15.42 -6.62 -2.56
N SER A 72 -15.33 -7.32 -1.41
CA SER A 72 -15.62 -8.75 -1.25
C SER A 72 -17.11 -9.08 -1.13
#